data_AF-A0ABD2WIE1-F1
#
_entry.id   AF-A0ABD2WIE1-F1
#
_cell.length_a   1.000
_cell.length_b   1.000
_cell.length_c   1.000
_cell.angle_alpha   90.00
_cell.angle_beta   90.00
_cell.angle_gamma   90.00
#
_symmetry.space_group_name_H-M   'P 1'
#
loop_
_entity.id
_entity.type
_entity.pdbx_description
1 polymer ?
#
loop_
_entity_poly.entity_id
_entity_poly.type
_entity_poly.pdbx_seq_one_letter_code
_entity_poly.pdbx_strand_id
1 'polypeptide(L)'
;MHLFREYIAWLILVSNVLQLSNIGFKLTNTLYSTTDNECELEINCDTIIKKINLEDGEKLNISVKSIFTQFNDNDDVAIDKAINVIGIVKNVTGPKEMIAKDGRLLIKNTVTPMDGMRNKIVVTSWGTIAESLKVSVNDVVSMKGAGIRVYDGVRLLKLYSFTVVIVGEDVEEAHRLKEVLDGMSKKC
;
A
#
# COMPACT_ATOMS: atom_id res chain seq x y z
N MET A 1 13.48 25.32 -3.95
CA MET A 1 13.21 24.07 -3.21
C MET A 1 11.79 23.53 -3.43
N HIS A 2 10.74 24.37 -3.39
CA HIS A 2 9.35 23.92 -3.60
C HIS A 2 9.09 23.31 -5.00
N LEU A 3 9.61 23.95 -6.06
CA LEU A 3 9.50 23.48 -7.46
C LEU A 3 10.20 22.14 -7.71
N PHE A 4 11.30 21.87 -7.02
CA PHE A 4 12.05 20.60 -7.14
C PHE A 4 11.26 19.43 -6.53
N ARG A 5 10.60 19.68 -5.40
CA ARG A 5 9.76 18.70 -4.71
C ARG A 5 8.51 18.36 -5.52
N GLU A 6 7.91 19.36 -6.17
CA GLU A 6 6.79 19.17 -7.11
C GLU A 6 7.24 18.37 -8.35
N TYR A 7 8.37 18.72 -8.95
CA TYR A 7 8.90 18.05 -10.15
C TYR A 7 9.22 16.56 -9.91
N ILE A 8 9.86 16.23 -8.78
CA ILE A 8 10.13 14.83 -8.40
C ILE A 8 8.84 14.06 -8.16
N ALA A 9 7.85 14.68 -7.50
CA ALA A 9 6.57 14.03 -7.24
C ALA A 9 5.83 13.63 -8.54
N TRP A 10 5.99 14.39 -9.63
CA TRP A 10 5.45 14.05 -10.94
C TRP A 10 6.22 12.93 -11.66
N LEU A 11 7.53 12.79 -11.42
CA LEU A 11 8.35 11.76 -12.05
C LEU A 11 8.16 10.38 -11.39
N ILE A 12 8.07 10.35 -10.07
CA ILE A 12 7.96 9.12 -9.27
C ILE A 12 6.49 8.73 -9.14
N LEU A 13 5.96 8.16 -10.23
CA LEU A 13 4.64 7.52 -10.22
C LEU A 13 4.80 6.01 -10.15
N VAL A 14 3.82 5.37 -9.50
CA VAL A 14 3.72 3.90 -9.46
C VAL A 14 3.71 3.35 -10.89
N SER A 15 4.43 2.25 -11.10
CA SER A 15 4.58 1.56 -12.39
C SER A 15 5.44 2.28 -13.46
N ASN A 16 6.01 3.46 -13.17
CA ASN A 16 7.05 4.04 -14.03
C ASN A 16 8.39 3.33 -13.83
N VAL A 17 9.17 3.23 -14.92
CA VAL A 17 10.55 2.78 -14.89
C VAL A 17 11.47 3.98 -14.82
N LEU A 18 12.36 3.99 -13.82
CA LEU A 18 13.29 5.09 -13.58
C LEU A 18 14.72 4.55 -13.50
N GLN A 19 15.64 5.25 -14.15
CA GLN A 19 17.07 5.13 -13.90
C GLN A 19 17.45 6.15 -12.81
N LEU A 20 18.05 5.65 -11.74
CA LEU A 20 18.59 6.45 -10.64
C LEU A 20 20.11 6.47 -10.73
N SER A 21 20.73 7.61 -10.51
CA SER A 21 22.19 7.75 -10.48
C SER A 21 22.60 8.76 -9.43
N ASN A 22 23.80 8.57 -8.86
CA ASN A 22 24.31 9.40 -7.76
C ASN A 22 23.36 9.43 -6.54
N ILE A 23 22.99 8.23 -6.07
CA ILE A 23 22.04 8.05 -4.97
C ILE A 23 22.78 7.70 -3.68
N GLY A 24 22.29 8.22 -2.55
CA GLY A 24 22.78 7.87 -1.23
C GLY A 24 22.28 6.51 -0.76
N PHE A 25 22.93 5.97 0.25
CA PHE A 25 22.55 4.73 0.91
C PHE A 25 22.58 4.92 2.43
N LYS A 26 21.63 4.29 3.11
CA LYS A 26 21.60 4.18 4.57
C LYS A 26 21.16 2.78 4.97
N LEU A 27 21.40 2.42 6.24
CA LEU A 27 20.90 1.16 6.77
C LEU A 27 19.35 1.16 6.82
N THR A 28 18.76 0.02 6.47
CA THR A 28 17.31 -0.15 6.48
C THR A 28 16.75 -0.05 7.90
N ASN A 29 15.67 0.71 8.05
CA ASN A 29 14.86 0.65 9.26
C ASN A 29 13.75 -0.39 9.08
N THR A 30 13.95 -1.56 9.68
CA THR A 30 13.04 -2.72 9.55
C THR A 30 11.65 -2.49 10.14
N LEU A 31 11.44 -1.43 10.93
CA LEU A 31 10.09 -1.05 11.37
C LEU A 31 9.25 -0.45 10.24
N TYR A 32 9.88 0.20 9.27
CA TYR A 32 9.22 0.92 8.18
C TYR A 32 9.46 0.32 6.79
N SER A 33 10.26 -0.75 6.71
CA SER A 33 10.53 -1.48 5.48
C SER A 33 9.86 -2.85 5.49
N THR A 34 9.36 -3.26 4.32
CA THR A 34 8.81 -4.61 4.09
C THR A 34 9.76 -5.49 3.27
N THR A 35 10.95 -5.00 2.94
CA THR A 35 11.94 -5.74 2.16
C THR A 35 13.03 -6.29 3.08
N ASP A 36 13.70 -7.34 2.65
CA ASP A 36 14.87 -7.95 3.30
C ASP A 36 16.20 -7.26 2.93
N ASN A 37 16.15 -6.16 2.16
CA ASN A 37 17.33 -5.38 1.82
C ASN A 37 17.99 -4.77 3.05
N GLU A 38 19.31 -4.89 3.14
CA GLU A 38 20.14 -4.33 4.24
C GLU A 38 20.23 -2.80 4.20
N CYS A 39 20.05 -2.22 3.01
CA CYS A 39 20.15 -0.79 2.77
C CYS A 39 18.87 -0.21 2.12
N GLU A 40 18.59 1.04 2.45
CA GLU A 40 17.61 1.90 1.80
C GLU A 40 18.32 2.93 0.91
N LEU A 41 17.69 3.25 -0.22
CA LEU A 41 18.14 4.33 -1.10
C LEU A 41 17.70 5.69 -0.56
N GLU A 42 18.60 6.67 -0.58
CA GLU A 42 18.34 8.03 -0.12
C GLU A 42 18.57 9.03 -1.25
N ILE A 43 17.52 9.77 -1.61
CA ILE A 43 17.58 10.81 -2.65
C ILE A 43 18.20 12.07 -2.03
N ASN A 44 19.31 12.49 -2.60
CA ASN A 44 20.06 13.68 -2.19
C ASN A 44 19.96 14.79 -3.25
N CYS A 45 20.56 15.95 -2.94
CA CYS A 45 20.52 17.12 -3.82
C CYS A 45 21.21 16.92 -5.18
N ASP A 46 22.08 15.92 -5.27
CA ASP A 46 22.90 15.56 -6.43
C ASP A 46 22.41 14.29 -7.14
N THR A 47 21.32 13.69 -6.66
CA THR A 47 20.70 12.52 -7.26
C THR A 47 20.05 12.88 -8.60
N ILE A 48 20.36 12.07 -9.61
CA ILE A 48 19.83 12.18 -10.97
C ILE A 48 18.75 11.12 -11.15
N ILE A 49 17.55 11.57 -11.52
CA ILE A 49 16.39 10.69 -11.79
C ILE A 49 15.99 10.87 -13.25
N LYS A 50 16.06 9.80 -14.03
CA LYS A 50 15.67 9.80 -15.45
C LYS A 50 14.57 8.77 -15.68
N LYS A 51 13.44 9.21 -16.23
CA LYS A 51 12.39 8.28 -16.69
C LYS A 51 12.89 7.52 -17.91
N ILE A 52 12.70 6.20 -17.88
CA ILE A 52 12.96 5.31 -19.01
C ILE A 52 11.62 4.92 -19.60
N ASN A 53 11.47 5.15 -20.90
CA ASN A 53 10.35 4.61 -21.65
C ASN A 53 10.81 3.26 -22.19
N LEU A 54 10.17 2.19 -21.74
CA LEU A 54 10.37 0.86 -22.32
C LEU A 54 9.78 0.84 -23.72
N GLU A 55 10.39 0.09 -24.64
CA GLU A 55 9.79 -0.14 -25.96
C GLU A 55 8.50 -0.99 -25.83
N ASP A 56 7.63 -0.93 -26.84
CA ASP A 56 6.36 -1.67 -26.81
C ASP A 56 6.60 -3.17 -26.61
N GLY A 57 6.15 -3.70 -25.47
CA GLY A 57 6.30 -5.12 -25.11
C GLY A 57 7.54 -5.45 -24.28
N GLU A 58 8.49 -4.52 -24.11
CA GLU A 58 9.52 -4.66 -23.10
C GLU A 58 8.90 -4.52 -21.72
N LYS A 59 9.05 -5.58 -20.90
CA LYS A 59 8.77 -5.52 -19.46
C LYS A 59 10.10 -5.69 -18.76
N LEU A 60 10.38 -4.84 -17.78
CA LEU A 60 11.40 -5.15 -16.78
C LEU A 60 10.96 -6.45 -16.11
N ASN A 61 11.70 -7.52 -16.39
CA ASN A 61 11.44 -8.84 -15.83
C ASN A 61 12.00 -8.87 -14.39
N ILE A 62 11.52 -7.95 -13.56
CA ILE A 62 11.80 -7.88 -12.13
C ILE A 62 10.56 -8.40 -11.43
N SER A 63 10.61 -9.67 -11.04
CA SER A 63 9.65 -10.19 -10.07
C SER A 63 10.03 -9.62 -8.70
N VAL A 64 9.41 -8.50 -8.32
CA VAL A 64 9.49 -8.01 -6.94
C VAL A 64 8.65 -8.95 -6.09
N LYS A 65 9.28 -9.99 -5.54
CA LYS A 65 8.62 -10.93 -4.64
C LYS A 65 8.09 -10.18 -3.43
N SER A 66 6.80 -9.91 -3.44
CA SER A 66 6.11 -9.23 -2.34
C SER A 66 5.63 -10.31 -1.37
N ILE A 67 6.14 -10.28 -0.14
CA ILE A 67 5.69 -11.20 0.91
C ILE A 67 4.46 -10.57 1.56
N PHE A 68 3.30 -11.19 1.38
CA PHE A 68 2.04 -10.75 1.97
C PHE A 68 1.78 -11.46 3.30
N THR A 69 1.45 -10.69 4.33
CA THR A 69 1.01 -11.18 5.64
C THR A 69 -0.47 -11.55 5.57
N GLN A 70 -0.85 -12.72 6.10
CA GLN A 70 -2.26 -13.13 6.19
C GLN A 70 -2.97 -12.34 7.29
N PHE A 71 -4.28 -12.17 7.18
CA PHE A 71 -4.96 -11.27 8.11
C PHE A 71 -5.09 -11.86 9.52
N ASN A 72 -4.99 -13.18 9.65
CA ASN A 72 -5.01 -13.87 10.94
C ASN A 72 -3.67 -13.81 11.67
N ASP A 73 -2.56 -13.58 10.96
CA ASP A 73 -1.21 -13.51 11.55
C ASP A 73 -0.93 -12.14 12.20
N ASN A 74 -1.86 -11.20 12.10
CA ASN A 74 -1.69 -9.83 12.56
C ASN A 74 -1.52 -9.71 14.07
N ASP A 75 -1.94 -10.70 14.85
CA ASP A 75 -1.78 -10.70 16.32
C ASP A 75 -0.31 -10.82 16.75
N ASP A 76 0.50 -11.52 15.95
CA ASP A 76 1.93 -11.74 16.22
C ASP A 76 2.83 -10.61 15.67
N VAL A 77 2.28 -9.73 14.83
CA VAL A 77 3.01 -8.60 14.25
C VAL A 77 3.15 -7.46 15.27
N ALA A 78 4.34 -6.89 15.41
CA ALA A 78 4.54 -5.73 16.27
C ALA A 78 3.69 -4.52 15.80
N ILE A 79 3.18 -3.74 16.76
CA ILE A 79 2.49 -2.47 16.46
C ILE A 79 3.42 -1.56 15.64
N ASP A 80 2.84 -0.81 14.72
CA ASP A 80 3.52 0.11 13.79
C ASP A 80 4.45 -0.52 12.76
N LYS A 81 4.79 -1.81 12.88
CA LYS A 81 5.59 -2.52 11.86
C LYS A 81 4.90 -2.48 10.50
N ALA A 82 5.67 -2.11 9.48
CA ALA A 82 5.23 -2.16 8.10
C ALA A 82 5.06 -3.60 7.61
N ILE A 83 3.92 -3.88 6.98
CA ILE A 83 3.59 -5.17 6.37
C ILE A 83 2.95 -4.96 5.01
N ASN A 84 3.01 -5.98 4.16
CA ASN A 84 2.24 -6.00 2.92
C ASN A 84 1.01 -6.88 3.12
N VAL A 85 -0.14 -6.45 2.60
CA VAL A 85 -1.37 -7.22 2.65
C VAL A 85 -2.04 -7.22 1.29
N ILE A 86 -2.82 -8.26 0.99
CA ILE A 86 -3.62 -8.36 -0.22
C ILE A 86 -4.98 -8.96 0.09
N GLY A 87 -6.04 -8.44 -0.52
CA GLY A 87 -7.40 -8.94 -0.28
C GLY A 87 -8.44 -8.35 -1.21
N ILE A 88 -9.63 -8.95 -1.19
CA ILE A 88 -10.80 -8.49 -1.93
C ILE A 88 -11.57 -7.50 -1.05
N VAL A 89 -11.81 -6.30 -1.53
CA VAL A 89 -12.59 -5.28 -0.81
C VAL A 89 -14.03 -5.75 -0.66
N LYS A 90 -14.51 -5.80 0.59
CA LYS A 90 -15.90 -6.17 0.91
C LYS A 90 -16.75 -5.01 1.39
N ASN A 91 -16.12 -3.95 1.90
CA ASN A 91 -16.81 -2.74 2.31
C ASN A 91 -15.94 -1.51 2.10
N VAL A 92 -16.54 -0.41 1.69
CA VAL A 92 -15.92 0.91 1.55
C VAL A 92 -16.88 1.93 2.14
N THR A 93 -16.39 2.70 3.11
CA THR A 93 -17.20 3.76 3.75
C THR A 93 -17.10 5.10 3.03
N GLY A 94 -16.00 5.32 2.30
CA GLY A 94 -15.67 6.59 1.67
C GLY A 94 -15.10 7.62 2.66
N PRO A 95 -14.47 8.70 2.17
CA PRO A 95 -13.99 9.78 3.01
C PRO A 95 -15.17 10.48 3.70
N LYS A 96 -15.10 10.57 5.03
CA LYS A 96 -16.08 11.27 5.88
C LYS A 96 -15.37 12.17 6.86
N GLU A 97 -15.94 13.35 7.10
CA GLU A 97 -15.48 14.24 8.17
C GLU A 97 -15.81 13.64 9.54
N MET A 98 -14.86 13.76 10.46
CA MET A 98 -15.01 13.44 11.87
C MET A 98 -14.34 14.52 12.72
N ILE A 99 -14.92 14.77 13.88
CA ILE A 99 -14.34 15.68 14.87
C ILE A 99 -13.53 14.82 15.86
N ALA A 100 -12.24 15.09 15.98
CA ALA A 100 -11.38 14.47 16.98
C ALA A 100 -11.73 14.95 18.38
N LYS A 101 -11.30 14.21 19.41
CA LYS A 101 -11.53 14.57 20.82
C LYS A 101 -10.96 15.94 21.20
N ASP A 102 -9.95 16.41 20.47
CA ASP A 102 -9.31 17.72 20.63
C ASP A 102 -9.95 18.82 19.77
N GLY A 103 -11.08 18.55 19.11
CA GLY A 103 -11.82 19.51 18.29
C GLY A 103 -11.33 19.64 16.84
N ARG A 104 -10.25 18.95 16.44
CA ARG A 104 -9.77 19.00 15.06
C ARG A 104 -10.73 18.28 14.10
N LEU A 105 -11.01 18.90 12.95
CA LEU A 105 -11.67 18.26 11.82
C LEU A 105 -10.69 17.32 11.13
N LEU A 106 -11.06 16.05 11.02
CA LEU A 106 -10.29 15.00 10.37
C LEU A 106 -11.15 14.30 9.32
N ILE A 107 -10.57 14.01 8.16
CA ILE A 107 -11.23 13.13 7.19
C ILE A 107 -10.77 11.70 7.46
N LYS A 108 -11.73 10.79 7.60
CA LYS A 108 -11.50 9.36 7.79
C LYS A 108 -12.13 8.58 6.65
N ASN A 109 -11.39 7.61 6.12
CA ASN A 109 -11.95 6.58 5.23
C ASN A 109 -11.62 5.20 5.81
N THR A 110 -12.53 4.25 5.62
CA THR A 110 -12.41 2.88 6.11
C THR A 110 -12.77 1.90 5.01
N VAL A 111 -11.87 0.93 4.81
CA VAL A 111 -11.99 -0.14 3.82
C VAL A 111 -11.85 -1.48 4.55
N THR A 112 -12.63 -2.47 4.17
CA THR A 112 -12.57 -3.81 4.77
C THR A 112 -12.26 -4.84 3.69
N PRO A 113 -10.97 -5.15 3.43
CA PRO A 113 -10.59 -6.28 2.60
C PRO A 113 -10.83 -7.62 3.30
N MET A 114 -10.94 -8.67 2.49
CA MET A 114 -10.99 -10.08 2.90
C MET A 114 -9.87 -10.86 2.20
N ASP A 115 -9.12 -11.68 2.94
CA ASP A 115 -8.07 -12.54 2.38
C ASP A 115 -8.63 -13.85 1.78
N GLY A 116 -7.75 -14.69 1.25
CA GLY A 116 -8.13 -15.97 0.63
C GLY A 116 -8.71 -16.98 1.62
N MET A 117 -8.43 -16.83 2.91
CA MET A 117 -8.97 -17.65 4.00
C MET A 117 -10.28 -17.09 4.57
N ARG A 118 -10.80 -16.01 3.98
CA ARG A 118 -12.03 -15.30 4.38
C ARG A 118 -11.92 -14.51 5.69
N ASN A 119 -10.71 -14.29 6.19
CA ASN A 119 -10.49 -13.38 7.29
C ASN A 119 -10.67 -11.94 6.78
N LYS A 120 -11.18 -11.06 7.62
CA LYS A 120 -11.39 -9.65 7.29
C LYS A 120 -10.59 -8.80 8.23
N ILE A 121 -10.01 -7.73 7.70
CA ILE A 121 -9.38 -6.70 8.52
C ILE A 121 -9.89 -5.33 8.12
N VAL A 122 -9.97 -4.44 9.10
CA VAL A 122 -10.37 -3.05 8.88
C VAL A 122 -9.13 -2.22 8.64
N VAL A 123 -9.09 -1.53 7.50
CA VAL A 123 -8.05 -0.58 7.12
C VAL A 123 -8.59 0.82 7.31
N THR A 124 -7.90 1.62 8.11
CA THR A 124 -8.23 3.03 8.36
C THR A 124 -7.22 3.96 7.70
N SER A 125 -7.71 4.99 7.03
CA SER A 125 -6.90 6.06 6.44
C SER A 125 -7.43 7.41 6.87
N TRP A 126 -6.55 8.42 6.85
CA TRP A 126 -6.83 9.75 7.38
C TRP A 126 -6.32 10.85 6.44
N GLY A 127 -6.97 12.01 6.50
CA GLY A 127 -6.57 13.21 5.76
C GLY A 127 -6.51 12.96 4.26
N THR A 128 -5.43 13.43 3.63
CA THR A 128 -5.23 13.31 2.17
C THR A 128 -5.27 11.87 1.67
N ILE A 129 -4.74 10.91 2.44
CA ILE A 129 -4.78 9.48 2.08
C ILE A 129 -6.24 8.99 2.03
N ALA A 130 -7.08 9.44 2.95
CA ALA A 130 -8.49 9.06 2.98
C ALA A 130 -9.25 9.56 1.74
N GLU A 131 -8.94 10.77 1.28
CA GLU A 131 -9.56 11.43 0.12
C GLU A 131 -9.09 10.82 -1.21
N SER A 132 -7.80 10.50 -1.30
CA SER A 132 -7.14 9.99 -2.51
C SER A 132 -7.33 8.49 -2.71
N LEU A 133 -7.70 7.74 -1.67
CA LEU A 133 -7.90 6.30 -1.76
C LEU A 133 -9.13 5.97 -2.63
N LYS A 134 -8.88 5.58 -3.88
CA LYS A 134 -9.90 5.15 -4.84
C LYS A 134 -9.94 3.62 -4.91
N VAL A 135 -10.83 3.02 -4.13
CA VAL A 135 -11.09 1.57 -4.14
C VAL A 135 -12.59 1.32 -4.10
N SER A 136 -13.04 0.26 -4.75
CA SER A 136 -14.44 -0.13 -4.87
C SER A 136 -14.68 -1.51 -4.26
N VAL A 137 -15.93 -1.82 -3.94
CA VAL A 137 -16.31 -3.17 -3.52
C VAL A 137 -15.98 -4.17 -4.63
N ASN A 138 -15.44 -5.32 -4.24
CA ASN A 138 -14.93 -6.40 -5.09
C ASN A 138 -13.59 -6.13 -5.80
N ASP A 139 -12.98 -4.96 -5.63
CA ASP A 139 -11.60 -4.76 -6.07
C ASP A 139 -10.66 -5.71 -5.32
N VAL A 140 -9.72 -6.33 -6.05
CA VAL A 140 -8.57 -7.00 -5.45
C VAL A 140 -7.49 -5.94 -5.24
N VAL A 141 -7.13 -5.68 -3.98
CA VAL A 141 -6.20 -4.61 -3.62
C VAL A 141 -5.01 -5.18 -2.88
N SER A 142 -3.81 -4.75 -3.26
CA SER A 142 -2.61 -4.91 -2.46
C SER A 142 -2.26 -3.58 -1.79
N MET A 143 -1.83 -3.66 -0.54
CA MET A 143 -1.37 -2.51 0.24
C MET A 143 0.01 -2.84 0.77
N LYS A 144 1.04 -2.19 0.22
CA LYS A 144 2.43 -2.46 0.53
C LYS A 144 2.98 -1.41 1.49
N GLY A 145 3.51 -1.87 2.63
CA GLY A 145 3.93 -1.01 3.72
C GLY A 145 2.76 -0.40 4.51
N ALA A 146 1.67 -1.15 4.71
CA ALA A 146 0.63 -0.80 5.68
C ALA A 146 1.14 -1.06 7.11
N GLY A 147 0.63 -0.33 8.11
CA GLY A 147 1.03 -0.51 9.50
C GLY A 147 -0.04 -1.17 10.36
N ILE A 148 0.37 -1.92 11.38
CA ILE A 148 -0.54 -2.42 12.42
C ILE A 148 -0.85 -1.32 13.44
N ARG A 149 -2.11 -1.19 13.82
CA ARG A 149 -2.59 -0.30 14.89
C ARG A 149 -3.56 -1.03 15.79
N VAL A 150 -3.55 -0.73 17.08
CA VAL A 150 -4.58 -1.17 18.01
C VAL A 150 -5.52 -0.02 18.33
N TYR A 151 -6.82 -0.26 18.25
CA TYR A 151 -7.86 0.66 18.69
C TYR A 151 -8.92 -0.12 19.47
N ASP A 152 -9.14 0.27 20.73
CA ASP A 152 -10.10 -0.37 21.63
C ASP A 152 -9.90 -1.89 21.76
N GLY A 153 -8.63 -2.31 21.89
CA GLY A 153 -8.25 -3.74 21.97
C GLY A 153 -8.28 -4.49 20.62
N VAL A 154 -8.82 -3.89 19.56
CA VAL A 154 -8.91 -4.51 18.23
C VAL A 154 -7.73 -4.08 17.37
N ARG A 155 -7.06 -5.05 16.73
CA ARG A 155 -6.02 -4.80 15.72
C ARG A 155 -6.64 -4.43 14.38
N LEU A 156 -6.13 -3.35 13.81
CA LEU A 156 -6.56 -2.73 12.55
C LEU A 156 -5.31 -2.43 11.72
N LEU A 157 -5.52 -2.16 10.44
CA LEU A 157 -4.47 -1.60 9.59
C LEU A 157 -4.62 -0.07 9.48
N LYS A 158 -3.48 0.60 9.34
CA LYS A 158 -3.38 2.00 8.95
C LYS A 158 -2.53 2.13 7.69
N LEU A 159 -2.84 3.13 6.89
CA LEU A 159 -2.01 3.51 5.75
C LEU A 159 -1.08 4.65 6.14
N TYR A 160 0.22 4.48 5.89
CA TYR A 160 1.22 5.53 5.96
C TYR A 160 1.25 6.33 4.65
N SER A 161 1.89 7.49 4.67
CA SER A 161 2.11 8.29 3.46
C SER A 161 2.95 7.57 2.39
N PHE A 162 3.78 6.62 2.79
CA PHE A 162 4.57 5.78 1.89
C PHE A 162 3.86 4.48 1.48
N THR A 163 2.69 4.18 2.05
CA THR A 163 1.98 2.94 1.72
C THR A 163 1.53 2.99 0.27
N VAL A 164 1.91 1.99 -0.52
CA VAL A 164 1.53 1.88 -1.92
C VAL A 164 0.29 1.00 -2.01
N VAL A 165 -0.81 1.55 -2.53
CA VAL A 165 -2.05 0.80 -2.78
C VAL A 165 -2.18 0.54 -4.27
N ILE A 166 -2.28 -0.73 -4.65
CA ILE A 166 -2.39 -1.15 -6.06
C ILE A 166 -3.69 -1.94 -6.21
N VAL A 167 -4.55 -1.50 -7.13
CA VAL A 167 -5.76 -2.22 -7.51
C VAL A 167 -5.43 -3.14 -8.68
N GLY A 168 -5.76 -4.43 -8.57
CA GLY A 168 -5.58 -5.41 -9.63
C GLY A 168 -4.12 -5.73 -9.94
N GLU A 169 -3.25 -5.74 -8.93
CA GLU A 169 -1.84 -6.13 -9.09
C GLU A 169 -1.72 -7.51 -9.76
N ASP A 170 -0.81 -7.64 -10.73
CA ASP A 170 -0.52 -8.88 -11.47
C ASP A 170 0.42 -9.77 -10.66
N VAL A 171 -0.11 -10.36 -9.60
CA VAL A 171 0.58 -11.32 -8.72
C VAL A 171 -0.29 -12.56 -8.49
N GLU A 172 0.35 -13.68 -8.20
CA GLU A 172 -0.29 -14.98 -8.00
C GLU A 172 -1.41 -14.94 -6.93
N GLU A 173 -1.17 -14.26 -5.80
CA GLU A 173 -2.16 -14.08 -4.74
C GLU A 173 -3.40 -13.32 -5.23
N ALA A 174 -3.22 -12.33 -6.12
CA ALA A 174 -4.32 -11.58 -6.69
C ALA A 174 -5.16 -12.46 -7.63
N HIS A 175 -4.51 -13.32 -8.43
CA HIS A 175 -5.18 -14.28 -9.31
C HIS A 175 -6.04 -15.26 -8.51
N ARG A 176 -5.50 -15.83 -7.43
CA ARG A 176 -6.26 -16.71 -6.52
C ARG A 176 -7.47 -16.01 -5.91
N LEU A 177 -7.33 -14.75 -5.51
CA LEU A 177 -8.44 -13.98 -4.96
C LEU A 177 -9.54 -13.69 -6.00
N LYS A 178 -9.16 -13.44 -7.26
CA LYS A 178 -10.13 -13.29 -8.37
C LYS A 178 -10.93 -14.58 -8.57
N GLU A 179 -10.29 -15.75 -8.55
CA GLU A 179 -10.99 -17.03 -8.67
C GLU A 179 -12.01 -17.25 -7.54
N VAL A 180 -11.65 -16.87 -6.30
CA VAL A 180 -12.57 -16.92 -5.15
C VAL A 180 -13.78 -16.00 -5.36
N LEU A 181 -13.56 -14.78 -5.87
CA LEU A 181 -14.62 -13.83 -6.17
C LEU A 181 -15.56 -14.35 -7.27
N ASP A 182 -15.01 -14.90 -8.35
CA ASP A 182 -15.79 -15.46 -9.46
C ASP A 182 -16.62 -16.67 -9.02
N GLY A 183 -16.04 -17.52 -8.17
CA GLY A 183 -16.75 -18.65 -7.55
C GLY A 183 -17.88 -18.24 -6.61
N MET A 184 -17.76 -17.10 -5.92
CA MET A 184 -18.84 -16.54 -5.10
C MET A 184 -20.00 -16.00 -5.95
N SER A 185 -19.68 -15.39 -7.09
CA SER A 185 -20.66 -14.76 -7.99
C SER A 185 -21.57 -15.77 -8.68
N LYS A 186 -21.10 -17.02 -8.88
CA LYS A 186 -21.86 -18.11 -9.51
C LYS A 186 -22.82 -18.86 -8.57
N LYS A 187 -22.86 -18.52 -7.27
CA LYS A 187 -23.71 -19.16 -6.27
C LYS A 187 -24.96 -18.35 -5.89
N CYS A 188 -25.26 -17.27 -6.60
CA CYS A 188 -26.52 -16.52 -6.47
C CYS A 188 -27.46 -16.86 -7.61
#